data_AF-A0A8S0H4N0-F1
#
_entry.id   AF-A0A8S0H4N0-F1
#
_cell.length_a   1.000
_cell.length_b   1.000
_cell.length_c   1.000
_cell.angle_alpha   90.00
_cell.angle_beta   90.00
_cell.angle_gamma   90.00
#
_symmetry.space_group_name_H-M   'P 1'
#
loop_
_entity.id
_entity.type
_entity.pdbx_description
1 polymer ?
#
loop_
_entity_poly.entity_id
_entity_poly.type
_entity_poly.pdbx_seq_one_letter_code
_entity_poly.pdbx_strand_id
1 'polypeptide(L)' 'MKQKSLPPLNWLRAFEVSARCLNFTHAAEELFLTQGAVSQQIRQLESHLGVALFKRLPAAWT' A
#
# COMPACT_ATOMS: atom_id res chain seq x y z
N MET A 1 -4.60 0.04 28.77
CA MET A 1 -4.09 0.67 27.53
C MET A 1 -4.89 0.13 26.36
N LYS A 2 -5.66 0.97 25.65
CA LYS A 2 -6.41 0.50 24.48
C LYS A 2 -5.40 0.10 23.41
N GLN A 3 -5.22 -1.20 23.23
CA GLN A 3 -4.45 -1.77 22.14
C GLN A 3 -5.20 -1.41 20.85
N LYS A 4 -4.88 -0.24 20.26
CA LYS A 4 -5.31 0.08 18.90
C LYS A 4 -4.80 -1.09 18.06
N SER A 5 -5.73 -1.91 17.56
CA SER A 5 -5.42 -3.14 16.84
C SER A 5 -4.38 -2.80 15.78
N LEU A 6 -3.13 -3.23 15.98
CA LEU A 6 -2.06 -2.83 15.08
C LEU A 6 -2.33 -3.44 13.71
N PRO A 7 -2.12 -2.69 12.62
CA PRO A 7 -2.30 -3.25 11.29
C PRO A 7 -1.35 -4.45 11.13
N PRO A 8 -1.78 -5.51 10.42
CA PRO A 8 -0.92 -6.63 10.05
C PRO A 8 0.38 -6.15 9.41
N LEU A 9 1.51 -6.78 9.77
CA LEU A 9 2.83 -6.40 9.26
C LEU A 9 2.91 -6.42 7.74
N ASN A 10 2.16 -7.32 7.10
CA ASN A 10 2.10 -7.43 5.64
C ASN A 10 1.58 -6.14 4.99
N TRP A 11 0.62 -5.46 5.62
CA TRP A 11 0.08 -4.20 5.09
C TRP A 11 1.12 -3.08 5.13
N LEU A 12 1.86 -2.99 6.24
CA LEU A 12 2.97 -2.05 6.38
C LEU A 12 4.09 -2.34 5.38
N ARG A 13 4.39 -3.63 5.16
CA ARG A 13 5.38 -4.06 4.17
C ARG A 13 4.97 -3.71 2.74
N ALA A 14 3.71 -3.97 2.38
CA ALA A 14 3.17 -3.58 1.07
C ALA A 14 3.23 -2.08 0.84
N PHE A 15 2.91 -1.28 1.87
CA PHE A 15 3.04 0.17 1.81
C PHE A 15 4.50 0.61 1.62
N GLU A 16 5.42 0.11 2.43
CA GLU A 16 6.84 0.48 2.41
C GLU A 16 7.47 0.19 1.03
N VAL A 17 7.28 -1.02 0.51
CA VAL A 17 7.79 -1.40 -0.81
C VAL A 17 7.12 -0.59 -1.91
N SER A 18 5.80 -0.39 -1.86
CA SER A 18 5.10 0.41 -2.88
C SER A 18 5.52 1.88 -2.87
N ALA A 19 5.79 2.45 -1.70
CA ALA A 19 6.31 3.81 -1.55
C ALA A 19 7.75 3.93 -2.10
N ARG A 20 8.57 2.89 -1.94
CA ARG A 20 9.93 2.83 -2.49
C ARG A 20 9.93 2.68 -4.01
N CYS A 21 9.14 1.75 -4.55
CA CYS A 21 9.10 1.46 -5.98
C CYS A 21 8.35 2.53 -6.79
N LEU A 22 7.47 3.31 -6.16
CA LEU A 22 6.52 4.24 -6.81
C LEU A 22 5.65 3.57 -7.90
N ASN A 23 5.60 2.24 -7.92
CA ASN A 23 4.91 1.42 -8.89
C ASN A 23 4.40 0.13 -8.23
N PHE A 24 3.08 -0.05 -8.23
CA PHE A 24 2.43 -1.21 -7.61
C PHE A 24 2.76 -2.54 -8.29
N THR A 25 3.06 -2.54 -9.59
CA THR A 25 3.46 -3.76 -10.31
C THR A 25 4.83 -4.21 -9.85
N HIS A 26 5.79 -3.29 -9.79
CA HIS A 26 7.16 -3.60 -9.37
C HIS A 26 7.22 -3.99 -7.89
N ALA A 27 6.43 -3.33 -7.04
CA ALA A 27 6.30 -3.70 -5.63
C ALA A 27 5.71 -5.10 -5.43
N ALA A 28 4.79 -5.52 -6.32
CA ALA A 28 4.22 -6.86 -6.29
C ALA A 28 5.26 -7.93 -6.65
N GLU A 29 6.14 -7.64 -7.62
CA GLU A 29 7.27 -8.52 -7.96
C GLU A 29 8.25 -8.67 -6.78
N GLU A 30 8.65 -7.58 -6.12
CA GLU A 30 9.55 -7.62 -4.96
C GLU A 30 8.94 -8.39 -3.77
N LEU A 31 7.62 -8.35 -3.61
CA LEU A 31 6.90 -9.04 -2.55
C LEU A 31 6.45 -10.46 -2.91
N PHE A 32 6.71 -10.93 -4.14
CA PHE A 32 6.19 -12.20 -4.67
C PHE A 32 4.65 -12.31 -4.55
N LEU A 33 3.96 -11.20 -4.80
CA LEU A 33 2.51 -11.08 -4.75
C LEU A 33 1.95 -10.67 -6.12
N THR A 34 0.64 -10.77 -6.27
CA THR A 34 -0.06 -10.15 -7.40
C THR A 34 -0.25 -8.66 -7.14
N GLN A 35 -0.28 -7.86 -8.20
CA GLN A 35 -0.55 -6.42 -8.12
C GLN A 35 -1.91 -6.13 -7.43
N GLY A 36 -2.90 -7.01 -7.62
CA GLY A 36 -4.18 -6.96 -6.90
C GLY A 36 -4.04 -7.17 -5.39
N ALA A 37 -3.20 -8.12 -4.95
CA ALA A 37 -2.97 -8.37 -3.53
C ALA A 37 -2.28 -7.19 -2.85
N VAL A 38 -1.25 -6.60 -3.48
CA VAL A 38 -0.59 -5.39 -2.97
C VAL A 38 -1.59 -4.22 -2.89
N SER A 39 -2.39 -4.01 -3.95
CA SER A 39 -3.43 -2.97 -3.93
C SER A 39 -4.45 -3.20 -2.83
N GLN A 40 -4.82 -4.44 -2.53
CA GLN A 40 -5.80 -4.75 -1.49
C GLN A 40 -5.22 -4.51 -0.10
N GLN A 41 -3.97 -4.91 0.15
CA GLN A 41 -3.30 -4.67 1.44
C GLN A 41 -3.16 -3.17 1.73
N ILE A 42 -2.85 -2.37 0.73
CA ILE A 42 -2.75 -0.92 0.86
C ILE A 42 -4.11 -0.29 1.11
N ARG A 43 -5.16 -0.68 0.38
CA ARG A 43 -6.53 -0.19 0.65
C ARG A 43 -7.01 -0.54 2.05
N GLN A 44 -6.69 -1.73 2.55
CA GLN A 44 -7.01 -2.12 3.92
C GLN A 44 -6.26 -1.27 4.94
N LEU A 45 -4.98 -0.96 4.67
CA LEU A 45 -4.20 -0.06 5.52
C LEU A 45 -4.76 1.36 5.53
N GLU A 46 -5.09 1.91 4.36
CA GLU A 46 -5.73 3.23 4.23
C GLU A 46 -7.06 3.29 4.98
N SER A 47 -7.88 2.24 4.86
CA SER A 47 -9.15 2.11 5.59
C SER A 47 -8.95 2.02 7.10
N HIS A 48 -7.96 1.24 7.54
CA HIS A 48 -7.64 1.09 8.96
C HIS A 48 -7.12 2.38 9.59
N LEU A 49 -6.30 3.15 8.85
CA LEU A 49 -5.77 4.43 9.33
C LEU A 49 -6.76 5.58 9.13
N GLY A 50 -7.74 5.43 8.23
CA GLY A 50 -8.69 6.49 7.84
C GLY A 50 -8.06 7.59 6.99
N VAL A 51 -6.95 7.29 6.28
CA VAL A 51 -6.18 8.27 5.49
C VAL A 51 -5.69 7.63 4.20
N ALA A 52 -5.70 8.39 3.11
CA ALA A 52 -5.09 7.99 1.86
C ALA A 52 -3.56 8.09 1.94
N LEU A 53 -2.86 6.99 1.66
CA LEU A 53 -1.40 6.89 1.74
C LEU A 53 -0.73 7.26 0.41
N PHE A 54 -1.44 7.07 -0.72
CA PHE A 54 -0.93 7.40 -2.05
C PHE A 54 -1.76 8.50 -2.72
N LYS A 55 -1.06 9.50 -3.28
CA LYS A 55 -1.68 10.50 -4.17
C LYS A 55 -1.71 9.94 -5.58
N ARG A 56 -2.91 9.84 -6.17
CA ARG A 56 -3.05 9.49 -7.59
C ARG A 56 -2.82 10.75 -8.40
N LEU A 57 -1.66 10.83 -9.05
CA LEU A 57 -1.39 11.90 -10.00
C LEU A 57 -2.14 11.57 -11.29
N PRO A 58 -2.99 12.47 -11.81
CA PRO A 58 -3.45 12.33 -13.19
C PRO A 58 -2.21 12.37 -14.07
N ALA A 59 -2.09 11.41 -15.00
CA ALA A 59 -1.00 11.40 -15.98
C ALA A 59 -0.92 12.80 -16.58
N ALA A 60 0.23 13.47 -16.39
CA ALA A 60 0.41 14.84 -16.80
C ALA A 60 0.11 14.93 -18.31
N TRP A 61 -0.83 15.79 -18.65
CA TRP A 61 -1.15 16.12 -20.04
C TRP A 61 0.05 16.92 -20.54
N THR A 62 1.02 16.20 -21.09
CA THR A 62 2.12 16.76 -21.90
C THR A 62 2.00 16.10 -23.26
#